data_AF-A0A099FB56-F1
#
_entry.id   AF-A0A099FB56-F1
#
_cell.length_a   1.000
_cell.length_b   1.000
_cell.length_c   1.000
_cell.angle_alpha   90.00
_cell.angle_beta   90.00
_cell.angle_gamma   90.00
#
_symmetry.space_group_name_H-M   'P 1'
#
loop_
_entity.id
_entity.type
_entity.pdbx_description
1 polymer ?
#
loop_
_entity_poly.entity_id
_entity_poly.type
_entity_poly.pdbx_seq_one_letter_code
_entity_poly.pdbx_strand_id
1 'polypeptide(L)'
;MGIMDLFRRGVPKSGESETRAVAMGYTADLVAARAEWLSGRSCTAELTATVQSCVSLWESGFTLADVTGTDLLDRRSLAMLARSLALRGEAVFLIRDRLLPVTDWDMKTRDGEPTAYRVSVSEVGGGRSQTVLAAEVLHVRIGSSPVTPWAGTSPLHRASLSAELLQQVEGALRDVWRDAPIGSQIIPLPDSSSEDMAALRRSFRGARGQSLVVEGVAQATAAGMNPQLEKKVEGLTPDLQRAMPAETLEAARGAILMAYGVLPALVNPATTGPLVREAQRHLAQLVLQPIALLVADEATAKLGQTVKLDVVRPMQAFDHGGKARAFGAMLQAYATAKEAGLDGASLQDAMTFIDWQE
;
A
#
# COMPACT_ATOMS: atom_id res chain seq x y z
N MET A 1 65.15 23.49 -10.66
CA MET A 1 64.19 22.38 -10.62
C MET A 1 64.32 21.61 -11.92
N GLY A 2 64.65 20.33 -11.85
CA GLY A 2 64.89 19.50 -13.04
C GLY A 2 63.59 18.92 -13.60
N ILE A 3 63.58 18.60 -14.90
CA ILE A 3 62.42 18.06 -15.62
C ILE A 3 61.85 16.78 -14.99
N MET A 4 62.68 16.06 -14.20
CA MET A 4 62.30 14.84 -13.49
C MET A 4 61.54 15.07 -12.17
N ASP A 5 61.47 16.31 -11.66
CA ASP A 5 60.62 16.62 -10.49
C ASP A 5 59.13 16.66 -10.84
N LEU A 6 58.77 16.77 -12.13
CA LEU A 6 57.37 16.73 -12.60
C LEU A 6 56.70 15.35 -12.41
N PHE A 7 57.49 14.28 -12.27
CA PHE A 7 57.00 12.90 -12.17
C PHE A 7 57.04 12.32 -10.76
N ARG A 8 57.49 13.11 -9.77
CA ARG A 8 57.41 12.70 -8.37
C ARG A 8 55.99 12.94 -7.87
N ARG A 9 55.22 11.87 -7.66
CA ARG A 9 53.99 11.92 -6.86
C ARG A 9 54.32 12.59 -5.53
N GLY A 10 53.72 13.75 -5.28
CA GLY A 10 53.86 14.47 -4.02
C GLY A 10 53.50 13.53 -2.87
N VAL A 11 54.50 13.23 -2.04
CA VAL A 11 54.26 12.66 -0.72
C VAL A 11 53.37 13.68 0.01
N PRO A 12 52.19 13.29 0.51
CA PRO A 12 51.32 14.24 1.20
C PRO A 12 52.10 14.78 2.39
N LYS A 13 52.19 16.11 2.51
CA LYS A 13 52.73 16.74 3.71
C LYS A 13 51.88 16.24 4.88
N SER A 14 52.51 15.61 5.86
CA SER A 14 51.87 15.15 7.09
C SER A 14 51.21 16.36 7.79
N GLY A 15 49.94 16.60 7.50
CA GLY A 15 49.21 17.78 7.98
C GLY A 15 48.15 18.33 7.02
N GLU A 16 48.14 17.97 5.74
CA GLU A 16 47.01 18.31 4.85
C GLU A 16 45.87 17.30 5.07
N SER A 17 44.91 17.67 5.92
CA SER A 17 43.67 16.90 6.05
C SER A 17 42.95 16.87 4.70
N GLU A 18 42.47 15.70 4.26
CA GLU A 18 41.50 15.61 3.17
C GLU A 18 40.33 16.57 3.47
N THR A 19 40.33 17.73 2.84
CA THR A 19 39.13 18.57 2.73
C THR A 19 38.22 17.94 1.69
N ARG A 20 37.63 16.79 2.03
CA ARG A 20 36.33 16.45 1.45
C ARG A 20 35.38 17.53 1.93
N ALA A 21 34.71 18.20 1.00
CA ALA A 21 33.56 19.02 1.33
C ALA A 21 32.52 18.10 1.97
N VAL A 22 32.58 17.95 3.29
CA VAL A 22 31.49 17.41 4.09
C VAL A 22 30.45 18.52 4.07
N ALA A 23 29.56 18.46 3.09
CA ALA A 23 28.35 19.26 3.11
C ALA A 23 27.60 18.87 4.41
N MET A 24 27.69 19.74 5.41
CA MET A 24 26.99 19.60 6.69
C MET A 24 25.49 19.52 6.39
N GLY A 25 24.89 18.34 6.61
CA GLY A 25 23.48 18.04 6.30
C GLY A 25 23.31 16.90 5.29
N TYR A 26 23.97 16.97 4.12
CA TYR A 26 23.76 15.99 3.04
C TYR A 26 24.18 14.56 3.43
N THR A 27 25.26 14.40 4.21
CA THR A 27 25.65 13.06 4.69
C THR A 27 24.67 12.52 5.72
N ALA A 28 24.05 13.36 6.55
CA ALA A 28 23.05 12.92 7.52
C ALA A 28 21.75 12.55 6.82
N ASP A 29 21.30 13.34 5.84
CA ASP A 29 20.09 13.04 5.05
C ASP A 29 20.29 11.82 4.16
N LEU A 30 21.48 11.65 3.58
CA LEU A 30 21.81 10.48 2.76
C LEU A 30 22.01 9.23 3.60
N VAL A 31 22.60 9.35 4.81
CA VAL A 31 22.66 8.23 5.77
C VAL A 31 21.27 7.92 6.34
N ALA A 32 20.40 8.91 6.54
CA ALA A 32 19.02 8.69 6.96
C ALA A 32 18.20 8.00 5.85
N ALA A 33 18.28 8.47 4.61
CA ALA A 33 17.63 7.84 3.46
C ALA A 33 18.20 6.44 3.18
N ARG A 34 19.50 6.25 3.34
CA ARG A 34 20.17 4.95 3.14
C ARG A 34 19.95 4.01 4.32
N ALA A 35 19.84 4.51 5.54
CA ALA A 35 19.40 3.74 6.70
C ALA A 35 17.92 3.39 6.55
N GLU A 36 17.06 4.28 6.09
CA GLU A 36 15.65 4.00 5.83
C GLU A 36 15.46 2.91 4.76
N TRP A 37 16.29 2.93 3.71
CA TRP A 37 16.33 1.91 2.67
C TRP A 37 17.00 0.59 3.13
N LEU A 38 18.11 0.63 3.88
CA LEU A 38 18.87 -0.54 4.35
C LEU A 38 18.25 -1.20 5.58
N SER A 39 17.94 -0.39 6.59
CA SER A 39 17.38 -0.83 7.86
C SER A 39 15.95 -1.23 7.71
N GLY A 40 15.31 -0.91 6.57
CA GLY A 40 13.91 -1.15 6.29
C GLY A 40 13.14 -0.91 7.57
N ARG A 41 12.68 0.32 7.82
CA ARG A 41 11.43 0.41 8.59
C ARG A 41 10.39 -0.20 7.67
N SER A 42 10.43 -1.54 7.56
CA SER A 42 9.45 -2.41 6.97
C SER A 42 8.23 -1.90 7.66
N CYS A 43 7.43 -1.12 6.94
CA CYS A 43 6.11 -0.83 7.40
C CYS A 43 5.53 -2.23 7.47
N THR A 44 5.53 -2.88 8.64
CA THR A 44 5.04 -4.27 8.76
C THR A 44 3.58 -4.34 8.33
N ALA A 45 2.93 -3.17 8.29
CA ALA A 45 1.72 -2.86 7.54
C ALA A 45 1.70 -3.39 6.09
N GLU A 46 2.82 -3.51 5.40
CA GLU A 46 2.92 -4.17 4.09
C GLU A 46 2.37 -5.59 4.12
N LEU A 47 2.53 -6.31 5.25
CA LEU A 47 1.99 -7.66 5.43
C LEU A 47 0.49 -7.67 5.73
N THR A 48 -0.12 -6.51 5.98
CA THR A 48 -1.55 -6.42 6.28
C THR A 48 -2.38 -6.67 5.03
N ALA A 49 -3.56 -7.27 5.23
CA ALA A 49 -4.49 -7.52 4.14
C ALA A 49 -4.91 -6.21 3.43
N THR A 50 -4.96 -5.09 4.14
CA THR A 50 -5.30 -3.78 3.57
C THR A 50 -4.28 -3.34 2.52
N VAL A 51 -2.99 -3.39 2.85
CA VAL A 51 -1.93 -3.02 1.89
C VAL A 51 -1.84 -4.04 0.76
N GLN A 52 -1.84 -5.34 1.07
CA GLN A 52 -1.76 -6.39 0.04
C GLN A 52 -2.94 -6.36 -0.95
N SER A 53 -4.14 -5.98 -0.48
CA SER A 53 -5.30 -5.78 -1.37
C SER A 53 -5.09 -4.59 -2.31
N CYS A 54 -4.51 -3.48 -1.83
CA CYS A 54 -4.18 -2.33 -2.69
C CYS A 54 -3.12 -2.69 -3.74
N VAL A 55 -2.06 -3.37 -3.30
CA VAL A 55 -0.99 -3.87 -4.18
C VAL A 55 -1.56 -4.80 -5.26
N SER A 56 -2.46 -5.70 -4.88
CA SER A 56 -3.15 -6.60 -5.82
C SER A 56 -4.05 -5.87 -6.83
N LEU A 57 -4.67 -4.75 -6.44
CA LEU A 57 -5.45 -3.91 -7.35
C LEU A 57 -4.56 -3.22 -8.38
N TRP A 58 -3.41 -2.70 -7.96
CA TRP A 58 -2.43 -2.09 -8.87
C TRP A 58 -1.90 -3.12 -9.88
N GLU A 59 -1.54 -4.31 -9.41
CA GLU A 59 -1.09 -5.40 -10.28
C GLU A 59 -2.16 -5.84 -11.28
N SER A 60 -3.39 -6.00 -10.81
CA SER A 60 -4.52 -6.33 -11.68
C SER A 60 -4.73 -5.27 -12.75
N GLY A 61 -4.62 -3.98 -12.40
CA GLY A 61 -4.74 -2.90 -13.38
C GLY A 61 -3.62 -2.90 -14.43
N PHE A 62 -2.37 -3.11 -14.01
CA PHE A 62 -1.22 -3.15 -14.92
C PHE A 62 -1.15 -4.43 -15.77
N THR A 63 -1.60 -5.58 -15.24
CA THR A 63 -1.65 -6.83 -16.02
C THR A 63 -2.74 -6.84 -17.08
N LEU A 64 -3.80 -6.05 -16.86
CA LEU A 64 -4.89 -5.84 -17.82
C LEU A 64 -4.55 -4.78 -18.88
N ALA A 65 -3.50 -3.99 -18.67
CA ALA A 65 -3.15 -2.86 -19.52
C ALA A 65 -2.93 -3.26 -20.99
N ASP A 66 -3.38 -2.41 -21.90
CA ASP A 66 -3.07 -2.50 -23.32
C ASP A 66 -1.73 -1.82 -23.58
N VAL A 67 -0.77 -2.59 -24.11
CA VAL A 67 0.57 -2.14 -24.48
C VAL A 67 0.64 -2.05 -25.98
N THR A 68 1.07 -0.90 -26.51
CA THR A 68 1.37 -0.73 -27.95
C THR A 68 2.80 -0.22 -28.12
N GLY A 69 3.51 -0.75 -29.10
CA GLY A 69 4.84 -0.28 -29.47
C GLY A 69 6.01 -1.00 -28.80
N THR A 70 5.78 -2.05 -27.98
CA THR A 70 6.86 -2.95 -27.53
C THR A 70 6.30 -4.29 -27.03
N ASP A 71 7.07 -5.36 -27.21
CA ASP A 71 6.78 -6.69 -26.64
C ASP A 71 7.53 -6.94 -25.32
N LEU A 72 8.43 -6.03 -24.92
CA LEU A 72 9.23 -6.18 -23.69
C LEU A 72 8.41 -5.97 -22.42
N LEU A 73 7.35 -5.16 -22.49
CA LEU A 73 6.42 -4.91 -21.39
C LEU A 73 5.32 -5.98 -21.39
N ASP A 74 5.70 -7.22 -21.08
CA ASP A 74 4.75 -8.31 -20.95
C ASP A 74 3.93 -8.21 -19.65
N ARG A 75 2.80 -8.92 -19.58
CA ARG A 75 1.90 -8.89 -18.40
C ARG A 75 2.61 -9.27 -17.11
N ARG A 76 3.59 -10.18 -17.18
CA ARG A 76 4.38 -10.60 -16.02
C ARG A 76 5.29 -9.48 -15.54
N SER A 77 6.00 -8.80 -16.44
CA SER A 77 6.85 -7.65 -16.09
C SER A 77 6.01 -6.50 -15.53
N LEU A 78 4.85 -6.22 -16.13
CA LEU A 78 3.93 -5.20 -15.62
C LEU A 78 3.38 -5.54 -14.23
N ALA A 79 3.09 -6.82 -13.94
CA ALA A 79 2.71 -7.25 -12.59
C ALA A 79 3.83 -6.99 -11.56
N MET A 80 5.07 -7.37 -11.90
CA MET A 80 6.22 -7.15 -11.01
C MET A 80 6.53 -5.66 -10.84
N LEU A 81 6.40 -4.88 -11.92
CA LEU A 81 6.57 -3.43 -11.92
C LEU A 81 5.54 -2.78 -10.99
N ALA A 82 4.25 -3.08 -11.17
CA ALA A 82 3.19 -2.53 -10.33
C ALA A 82 3.39 -2.85 -8.85
N ARG A 83 3.75 -4.10 -8.53
CA ARG A 83 4.09 -4.51 -7.16
C ARG A 83 5.27 -3.71 -6.60
N SER A 84 6.35 -3.56 -7.37
CA SER A 84 7.53 -2.82 -6.93
C SER A 84 7.21 -1.34 -6.71
N LEU A 85 6.44 -0.71 -7.60
CA LEU A 85 5.97 0.67 -7.42
C LEU A 85 5.07 0.81 -6.20
N ALA A 86 4.17 -0.14 -5.95
CA ALA A 86 3.27 -0.11 -4.81
C ALA A 86 3.97 -0.28 -3.45
N LEU A 87 5.04 -1.08 -3.39
CA LEU A 87 5.77 -1.37 -2.14
C LEU A 87 6.98 -0.45 -1.91
N ARG A 88 7.73 -0.14 -2.96
CA ARG A 88 8.99 0.63 -2.88
C ARG A 88 8.86 2.04 -3.44
N GLY A 89 7.86 2.31 -4.27
CA GLY A 89 7.76 3.57 -5.02
C GLY A 89 8.65 3.64 -6.24
N GLU A 90 9.42 2.58 -6.52
CA GLU A 90 10.33 2.50 -7.67
C GLU A 90 10.43 1.06 -8.17
N ALA A 91 10.69 0.92 -9.47
CA ALA A 91 10.85 -0.35 -10.15
C ALA A 91 12.00 -0.26 -11.14
N VAL A 92 12.94 -1.20 -11.03
CA VAL A 92 14.15 -1.24 -11.87
C VAL A 92 14.19 -2.56 -12.65
N PHE A 93 14.32 -2.44 -13.96
CA PHE A 93 14.52 -3.55 -14.87
C PHE A 93 15.75 -3.33 -15.72
N LEU A 94 16.57 -4.38 -15.86
CA LEU A 94 17.67 -4.39 -16.81
C LEU A 94 17.13 -4.80 -18.18
N ILE A 95 17.40 -3.98 -19.20
CA ILE A 95 16.96 -4.20 -20.58
C ILE A 95 17.96 -5.11 -21.28
N ARG A 96 17.50 -6.28 -21.72
CA ARG A 96 18.21 -7.22 -22.60
C ARG A 96 17.22 -7.72 -23.64
N ASP A 97 17.27 -9.00 -24.01
CA ASP A 97 16.23 -9.64 -24.84
C ASP A 97 14.85 -9.67 -24.16
N ARG A 98 14.83 -9.48 -22.84
CA ARG A 98 13.64 -9.31 -22.00
C ARG A 98 13.93 -8.34 -20.87
N LEU A 99 12.90 -7.85 -20.20
CA LEU A 99 13.06 -7.10 -18.96
C LEU A 99 13.43 -8.05 -17.83
N LEU A 100 14.61 -7.84 -17.25
CA LEU A 100 15.08 -8.62 -16.11
C LEU A 100 14.84 -7.82 -14.83
N PRO A 101 14.03 -8.32 -13.89
CA PRO A 101 13.80 -7.62 -12.63
C PRO A 101 15.10 -7.52 -11.83
N VAL A 102 15.40 -6.31 -11.37
CA VAL A 102 16.56 -6.03 -10.54
C VAL A 102 16.11 -6.02 -9.08
N THR A 103 16.82 -6.74 -8.22
CA THR A 103 16.47 -6.82 -6.79
C THR A 103 17.09 -5.72 -5.97
N ASP A 104 18.31 -5.33 -6.33
CA ASP A 104 19.10 -4.30 -5.67
C ASP A 104 19.92 -3.50 -6.71
N TRP A 105 20.09 -2.21 -6.47
CA TRP A 105 20.85 -1.32 -7.33
C TRP A 105 21.50 -0.17 -6.56
N ASP A 106 22.71 0.18 -6.96
CA ASP A 106 23.31 1.48 -6.68
C ASP A 106 23.30 2.30 -7.96
N MET A 107 23.18 3.63 -7.86
CA MET A 107 23.23 4.50 -9.04
C MET A 107 24.17 5.69 -8.83
N LYS A 108 24.70 6.18 -9.94
CA LYS A 108 25.43 7.43 -10.00
C LYS A 108 24.58 8.46 -10.72
N THR A 109 24.40 9.62 -10.11
CA THR A 109 23.61 10.72 -10.68
C THR A 109 24.50 11.87 -11.16
N ARG A 110 23.94 12.68 -12.06
CA ARG A 110 24.44 14.01 -12.45
C ARG A 110 23.21 14.91 -12.59
N ASP A 111 23.23 16.07 -11.94
CA ASP A 111 22.10 17.02 -11.95
C ASP A 111 20.76 16.42 -11.51
N GLY A 112 20.81 15.43 -10.60
CA GLY A 112 19.63 14.69 -10.14
C GLY A 112 19.19 13.55 -11.06
N GLU A 113 19.79 13.39 -12.24
CA GLU A 113 19.46 12.34 -13.20
C GLU A 113 20.43 11.16 -13.13
N PRO A 114 19.95 9.90 -13.16
CA PRO A 114 20.81 8.71 -13.18
C PRO A 114 21.63 8.60 -14.47
N THR A 115 22.92 8.30 -14.33
CA THR A 115 23.87 8.15 -15.46
C THR A 115 24.40 6.72 -15.62
N ALA A 116 24.57 6.01 -14.51
CA ALA A 116 25.01 4.63 -14.49
C ALA A 116 24.42 3.91 -13.27
N TYR A 117 24.24 2.60 -13.41
CA TYR A 117 23.73 1.73 -12.36
C TYR A 117 24.67 0.57 -12.13
N ARG A 118 24.80 0.15 -10.89
CA ARG A 118 25.29 -1.17 -10.52
C ARG A 118 24.07 -1.98 -10.11
N VAL A 119 23.61 -2.86 -10.99
CA VAL A 119 22.39 -3.65 -10.80
C VAL A 119 22.74 -5.07 -10.35
N SER A 120 21.89 -5.63 -9.49
CA SER A 120 21.93 -7.03 -9.06
C SER A 120 20.70 -7.76 -9.56
N VAL A 121 20.90 -8.77 -10.41
CA VAL A 121 19.84 -9.62 -10.97
C VAL A 121 19.86 -10.94 -10.22
N SER A 122 18.72 -11.31 -9.63
CA SER A 122 18.57 -12.57 -8.91
C SER A 122 18.37 -13.75 -9.86
N GLU A 123 19.08 -14.83 -9.59
CA GLU A 123 18.96 -16.11 -10.29
C GLU A 123 18.89 -17.23 -9.24
N VAL A 124 18.23 -18.34 -9.56
CA VAL A 124 18.06 -19.48 -8.63
C VAL A 124 19.40 -20.04 -8.15
N GLY A 125 20.45 -19.94 -8.97
CA GLY A 125 21.80 -20.42 -8.66
C GLY A 125 22.75 -19.39 -8.02
N GLY A 126 22.26 -18.21 -7.67
CA GLY A 126 23.07 -17.10 -7.13
C GLY A 126 23.02 -15.87 -8.04
N GLY A 127 22.80 -14.70 -7.44
CA GLY A 127 22.63 -13.44 -8.17
C GLY A 127 23.90 -12.97 -8.86
N ARG A 128 23.73 -12.22 -9.96
CA ARG A 128 24.82 -11.56 -10.68
C ARG A 128 24.72 -10.05 -10.50
N SER A 129 25.84 -9.40 -10.22
CA SER A 129 25.92 -7.93 -10.21
C SER A 129 26.73 -7.43 -11.39
N GLN A 130 26.25 -6.38 -12.06
CA GLN A 130 26.94 -5.78 -13.20
C GLN A 130 26.73 -4.26 -13.22
N THR A 131 27.72 -3.55 -13.77
CA THR A 131 27.61 -2.10 -14.00
C THR A 131 27.14 -1.84 -15.42
N VAL A 132 26.11 -1.03 -15.56
CA VAL A 132 25.43 -0.73 -16.82
C VAL A 132 25.13 0.77 -16.94
N LEU A 133 24.96 1.25 -18.16
CA LEU A 133 24.59 2.64 -18.41
C LEU A 133 23.10 2.87 -18.13
N ALA A 134 22.71 4.11 -17.83
CA ALA A 134 21.31 4.44 -17.57
C ALA A 134 20.36 4.13 -18.74
N ALA A 135 20.86 4.13 -19.98
CA ALA A 135 20.10 3.76 -21.17
C ALA A 135 19.72 2.26 -21.20
N GLU A 136 20.46 1.40 -20.49
CA GLU A 136 20.21 -0.04 -20.45
C GLU A 136 19.27 -0.47 -19.32
N VAL A 137 18.76 0.48 -18.53
CA VAL A 137 17.98 0.22 -17.33
C VAL A 137 16.67 0.97 -17.43
N LEU A 138 15.53 0.29 -17.36
CA LEU A 138 14.23 0.93 -17.17
C LEU A 138 14.06 1.24 -15.68
N HIS A 139 14.00 2.50 -15.29
CA HIS A 139 13.84 2.91 -13.90
C HIS A 139 12.64 3.85 -13.74
N VAL A 140 11.53 3.27 -13.30
CA VAL A 140 10.29 4.01 -13.06
C VAL A 140 10.20 4.38 -11.59
N ARG A 141 9.87 5.62 -11.31
CA ARG A 141 9.80 6.23 -9.96
C ARG A 141 8.47 6.93 -9.77
N ILE A 142 7.90 6.80 -8.58
CA ILE A 142 6.70 7.54 -8.16
C ILE A 142 6.96 8.21 -6.82
N GLY A 143 6.27 9.32 -6.55
CA GLY A 143 6.35 10.00 -5.25
C GLY A 143 7.71 10.58 -4.89
N SER A 144 8.61 10.76 -5.87
CA SER A 144 9.94 11.32 -5.66
C SER A 144 9.90 12.70 -5.01
N SER A 145 10.83 12.93 -4.08
CA SER A 145 11.02 14.22 -3.43
C SER A 145 12.01 15.10 -4.21
N PRO A 146 11.88 16.44 -4.19
CA PRO A 146 12.90 17.34 -4.75
C PRO A 146 14.30 17.16 -4.16
N VAL A 147 14.41 16.59 -2.96
CA VAL A 147 15.70 16.30 -2.29
C VAL A 147 16.39 15.07 -2.91
N THR A 148 15.60 14.09 -3.35
CA THR A 148 16.08 12.83 -3.93
C THR A 148 15.28 12.49 -5.19
N PRO A 149 15.39 13.32 -6.27
CA PRO A 149 14.61 13.13 -7.49
C PRO A 149 14.92 11.81 -8.21
N TRP A 150 16.09 11.23 -7.94
CA TRP A 150 16.52 9.94 -8.48
C TRP A 150 15.94 8.72 -7.76
N ALA A 151 15.17 8.89 -6.68
CA ALA A 151 14.60 7.79 -5.88
C ALA A 151 13.08 7.91 -5.79
N GLY A 152 12.40 6.77 -5.85
CA GLY A 152 10.96 6.68 -5.61
C GLY A 152 10.61 6.69 -4.12
N THR A 153 9.33 6.89 -3.81
CA THR A 153 8.80 6.77 -2.44
C THR A 153 7.44 6.07 -2.47
N SER A 154 7.32 5.01 -1.68
CA SER A 154 6.11 4.18 -1.68
C SER A 154 4.90 4.96 -1.16
N PRO A 155 3.67 4.63 -1.62
CA PRO A 155 2.45 5.18 -1.05
C PRO A 155 2.35 5.00 0.47
N LEU A 156 2.78 3.85 0.97
CA LEU A 156 2.73 3.53 2.39
C LEU A 156 3.67 4.40 3.23
N HIS A 157 4.83 4.77 2.68
CA HIS A 157 5.76 5.68 3.34
C HIS A 157 5.12 7.06 3.60
N ARG A 158 4.33 7.56 2.64
CA ARG A 158 3.53 8.80 2.81
C ARG A 158 2.43 8.68 3.88
N ALA A 159 2.06 7.47 4.27
CA ALA A 159 1.07 7.17 5.31
C ALA A 159 1.68 6.42 6.51
N SER A 160 2.98 6.61 6.78
CA SER A 160 3.75 5.84 7.77
C SER A 160 3.15 5.87 9.18
N LEU A 161 2.60 7.00 9.63
CA LEU A 161 1.93 7.10 10.94
C LEU A 161 0.68 6.22 11.02
N SER A 162 -0.13 6.20 9.95
CA SER A 162 -1.33 5.35 9.88
C SER A 162 -0.97 3.87 9.71
N ALA A 163 0.10 3.58 8.98
CA ALA A 163 0.65 2.23 8.83
C ALA A 163 1.13 1.66 10.17
N GLU A 164 1.86 2.46 10.94
CA GLU A 164 2.29 2.09 12.29
C GLU A 164 1.10 1.87 13.22
N LEU A 165 0.11 2.78 13.21
CA LEU A 165 -1.11 2.62 14.00
C LEU A 165 -1.85 1.33 13.66
N LEU A 166 -2.03 1.02 12.37
CA LEU A 166 -2.66 -0.22 11.93
C LEU A 166 -1.93 -1.45 12.48
N GLN A 167 -0.60 -1.47 12.36
CA GLN A 167 0.23 -2.56 12.88
C GLN A 167 0.05 -2.73 14.40
N GLN A 168 0.09 -1.64 15.16
CA GLN A 168 -0.03 -1.70 16.62
C GLN A 168 -1.41 -2.19 17.05
N VAL A 169 -2.48 -1.72 16.40
CA VAL A 169 -3.85 -2.15 16.72
C VAL A 169 -4.07 -3.62 16.36
N GLU A 170 -3.65 -4.07 15.17
CA GLU A 170 -3.78 -5.49 14.79
C GLU A 170 -2.94 -6.41 15.67
N GLY A 171 -1.73 -5.99 16.04
CA GLY A 171 -0.86 -6.71 16.98
C GLY A 171 -1.49 -6.82 18.37
N ALA A 172 -1.98 -5.70 18.92
CA ALA A 172 -2.65 -5.68 20.22
C ALA A 172 -3.91 -6.55 20.24
N LEU A 173 -4.74 -6.49 19.19
CA LEU A 173 -5.92 -7.34 19.08
C LEU A 173 -5.54 -8.82 19.01
N ARG A 174 -4.53 -9.20 18.22
CA ARG A 174 -4.03 -10.57 18.16
C ARG A 174 -3.59 -11.06 19.54
N ASP A 175 -2.81 -10.25 20.25
CA ASP A 175 -2.24 -10.62 21.55
C ASP A 175 -3.33 -10.73 22.62
N VAL A 176 -4.30 -9.82 22.63
CA VAL A 176 -5.48 -9.92 23.51
C VAL A 176 -6.29 -11.18 23.20
N TRP A 177 -6.56 -11.49 21.93
CA TRP A 177 -7.29 -12.70 21.56
C TRP A 177 -6.55 -14.00 21.89
N ARG A 178 -5.21 -13.96 21.91
CA ARG A 178 -4.37 -15.11 22.22
C ARG A 178 -4.23 -15.34 23.72
N ASP A 179 -3.97 -14.27 24.48
CA ASP A 179 -3.44 -14.37 25.84
C ASP A 179 -4.44 -13.88 26.92
N ALA A 180 -5.45 -13.08 26.56
CA ALA A 180 -6.40 -12.57 27.55
C ALA A 180 -7.38 -13.67 28.00
N PRO A 181 -7.81 -13.66 29.28
CA PRO A 181 -8.77 -14.63 29.81
C PRO A 181 -10.21 -14.30 29.38
N ILE A 182 -10.46 -14.34 28.07
CA ILE A 182 -11.75 -14.01 27.45
C ILE A 182 -12.84 -14.96 27.95
N GLY A 183 -13.97 -14.40 28.40
CA GLY A 183 -15.08 -15.15 28.97
C GLY A 183 -14.81 -15.75 30.35
N SER A 184 -13.66 -15.47 30.97
CA SER A 184 -13.37 -15.91 32.34
C SER A 184 -14.03 -14.97 33.35
N GLN A 185 -14.53 -15.53 34.44
CA GLN A 185 -15.20 -14.80 35.51
C GLN A 185 -14.65 -15.24 36.88
N ILE A 186 -14.49 -14.30 37.79
CA ILE A 186 -14.29 -14.55 39.20
C ILE A 186 -15.66 -14.76 39.83
N ILE A 187 -15.91 -15.97 40.32
CA ILE A 187 -17.14 -16.30 41.05
C ILE A 187 -16.78 -16.34 42.54
N PRO A 188 -17.30 -15.41 43.35
CA PRO A 188 -17.12 -15.46 44.79
C PRO A 188 -17.94 -16.63 45.36
N LEU A 189 -17.27 -17.52 46.08
CA LEU A 189 -17.91 -18.67 46.71
C LEU A 189 -18.29 -18.35 48.16
N PRO A 190 -19.33 -19.00 48.72
CA PRO A 190 -19.61 -18.91 50.14
C PRO A 190 -18.44 -19.47 50.95
N ASP A 191 -18.27 -18.96 52.17
CA ASP A 191 -17.21 -19.42 53.06
C ASP A 191 -17.66 -20.78 53.63
N SER A 192 -17.05 -21.87 53.17
CA SER A 192 -17.42 -23.24 53.51
C SER A 192 -16.18 -24.12 53.72
N SER A 193 -16.38 -25.41 54.02
CA SER A 193 -15.29 -26.36 54.22
C SER A 193 -14.48 -26.57 52.93
N SER A 194 -13.21 -26.97 53.06
CA SER A 194 -12.34 -27.24 51.91
C SER A 194 -12.88 -28.34 50.98
N GLU A 195 -13.63 -29.30 51.53
CA GLU A 195 -14.25 -30.40 50.77
C GLU A 195 -15.42 -29.90 49.92
N ASP A 196 -16.29 -29.05 50.48
CA ASP A 196 -17.41 -28.42 49.77
C ASP A 196 -16.92 -27.53 48.62
N MET A 197 -15.83 -26.79 48.85
CA MET A 197 -15.19 -25.96 47.84
C MET A 197 -14.60 -26.78 46.69
N ALA A 198 -14.10 -28.00 46.96
CA ALA A 198 -13.60 -28.91 45.93
C ALA A 198 -14.74 -29.56 45.12
N ALA A 199 -15.88 -29.84 45.77
CA ALA A 199 -17.10 -30.30 45.09
C ALA A 199 -17.68 -29.22 44.17
N LEU A 200 -17.79 -27.99 44.65
CA LEU A 200 -18.24 -26.83 43.88
C LEU A 200 -17.34 -26.55 42.67
N ARG A 201 -16.00 -26.53 42.84
CA ARG A 201 -15.08 -26.35 41.70
C ARG A 201 -15.22 -27.45 40.63
N ARG A 202 -15.57 -28.68 41.04
CA ARG A 202 -15.84 -29.78 40.10
C ARG A 202 -17.16 -29.59 39.37
N SER A 203 -18.21 -29.10 40.03
CA SER A 203 -19.51 -28.86 39.38
C SER A 203 -19.45 -27.71 38.36
N PHE A 204 -18.58 -26.71 38.56
CA PHE A 204 -18.38 -25.64 37.55
C PHE A 204 -17.61 -26.10 36.31
N ARG A 205 -16.79 -27.16 36.41
CA ARG A 205 -15.96 -27.62 35.29
C ARG A 205 -16.81 -28.37 34.27
N GLY A 206 -17.09 -27.73 33.13
CA GLY A 206 -17.84 -28.32 32.02
C GLY A 206 -19.33 -27.96 32.00
N ALA A 207 -19.85 -27.29 33.02
CA ALA A 207 -21.24 -26.86 33.12
C ALA A 207 -21.53 -25.53 32.40
N ARG A 208 -21.04 -25.36 31.16
CA ARG A 208 -21.34 -24.16 30.35
C ARG A 208 -22.84 -24.13 30.01
N GLY A 209 -23.55 -23.07 30.44
CA GLY A 209 -24.96 -22.84 30.12
C GLY A 209 -25.97 -23.55 31.03
N GLN A 210 -25.53 -24.15 32.15
CA GLN A 210 -26.46 -24.67 33.15
C GLN A 210 -26.90 -23.56 34.13
N SER A 211 -28.20 -23.50 34.41
CA SER A 211 -28.76 -22.62 35.44
C SER A 211 -28.30 -23.09 36.82
N LEU A 212 -27.33 -22.39 37.39
CA LEU A 212 -26.88 -22.65 38.76
C LEU A 212 -27.84 -21.96 39.73
N VAL A 213 -28.66 -22.75 40.40
CA VAL A 213 -29.52 -22.28 41.49
C VAL A 213 -28.65 -22.16 42.73
N VAL A 214 -28.35 -20.93 43.15
CA VAL A 214 -27.69 -20.66 44.44
C VAL A 214 -28.77 -20.61 45.51
N GLU A 215 -28.90 -21.67 46.30
CA GLU A 215 -29.90 -21.70 47.38
C GLU A 215 -29.51 -20.79 48.56
N GLY A 216 -30.44 -19.88 48.89
CA GLY A 216 -30.80 -19.51 50.26
C GLY A 216 -29.81 -18.72 51.12
N VAL A 217 -29.74 -17.39 50.94
CA VAL A 217 -29.22 -16.44 51.97
C VAL A 217 -30.29 -15.96 52.96
N ALA A 218 -31.55 -16.35 52.76
CA ALA A 218 -32.70 -15.80 53.49
C ALA A 218 -32.58 -15.92 55.02
N GLN A 219 -32.01 -17.01 55.53
CA GLN A 219 -31.87 -17.26 56.97
C GLN A 219 -30.71 -16.47 57.60
N ALA A 220 -29.62 -16.24 56.87
CA ALA A 220 -28.48 -15.43 57.31
C ALA A 220 -28.80 -13.93 57.28
N THR A 221 -29.50 -13.47 56.23
CA THR A 221 -29.97 -12.09 56.08
C THR A 221 -31.00 -11.74 57.16
N ALA A 222 -31.88 -12.67 57.56
CA ALA A 222 -32.79 -12.49 58.69
C ALA A 222 -32.08 -12.35 60.05
N ALA A 223 -30.85 -12.88 60.17
CA ALA A 223 -29.99 -12.74 61.35
C ALA A 223 -29.07 -11.51 61.32
N GLY A 224 -29.26 -10.59 60.36
CA GLY A 224 -28.44 -9.38 60.19
C GLY A 224 -27.08 -9.61 59.53
N MET A 225 -26.77 -10.84 59.09
CA MET A 225 -25.56 -11.16 58.35
C MET A 225 -25.82 -11.03 56.85
N ASN A 226 -25.05 -10.19 56.17
CA ASN A 226 -25.13 -10.01 54.72
C ASN A 226 -23.89 -10.61 54.02
N PRO A 227 -23.77 -11.95 53.93
CA PRO A 227 -22.57 -12.60 53.38
C PRO A 227 -22.34 -12.32 51.89
N GLN A 228 -23.32 -11.74 51.19
CA GLN A 228 -23.27 -11.41 49.76
C GLN A 228 -23.05 -9.90 49.48
N LEU A 229 -22.99 -9.04 50.51
CA LEU A 229 -23.00 -7.58 50.33
C LEU A 229 -21.82 -7.04 49.50
N GLU A 230 -20.72 -7.81 49.41
CA GLU A 230 -19.51 -7.46 48.66
C GLU A 230 -19.09 -8.53 47.63
N LYS A 231 -19.83 -9.64 47.52
CA LYS A 231 -19.51 -10.76 46.63
C LYS A 231 -20.13 -10.49 45.25
N LYS A 232 -19.35 -9.85 44.35
CA LYS A 232 -19.75 -9.62 42.95
C LYS A 232 -19.03 -10.59 42.01
N VAL A 233 -19.76 -11.09 41.02
CA VAL A 233 -19.16 -11.81 39.89
C VAL A 233 -18.42 -10.78 39.04
N GLU A 234 -17.11 -10.93 38.89
CA GLU A 234 -16.28 -10.01 38.13
C GLU A 234 -15.75 -10.69 36.87
N GLY A 235 -15.98 -10.07 35.71
CA GLY A 235 -15.44 -10.56 34.44
C GLY A 235 -13.96 -10.19 34.33
N LEU A 236 -13.11 -11.14 33.93
CA LEU A 236 -11.69 -10.91 33.66
C LEU A 236 -11.40 -10.52 32.21
N THR A 237 -12.44 -10.44 31.37
CA THR A 237 -12.29 -10.05 29.98
C THR A 237 -11.94 -8.55 29.91
N PRO A 238 -10.82 -8.17 29.26
CA PRO A 238 -10.47 -6.77 29.08
C PRO A 238 -11.59 -6.00 28.38
N ASP A 239 -11.94 -4.82 28.88
CA ASP A 239 -12.92 -3.94 28.25
C ASP A 239 -12.31 -3.26 27.01
N LEU A 240 -12.49 -3.91 25.85
CA LEU A 240 -12.06 -3.37 24.57
C LEU A 240 -13.02 -2.31 24.01
N GLN A 241 -14.24 -2.17 24.54
CA GLN A 241 -15.23 -1.23 23.97
C GLN A 241 -14.79 0.22 24.18
N ARG A 242 -14.24 0.54 25.35
CA ARG A 242 -13.75 1.88 25.67
C ARG A 242 -12.49 2.27 24.91
N ALA A 243 -11.71 1.30 24.47
CA ALA A 243 -10.48 1.53 23.72
C ALA A 243 -10.74 1.87 22.23
N MET A 244 -12.00 1.75 21.76
CA MET A 244 -12.41 2.02 20.38
C MET A 244 -11.47 1.41 19.30
N PRO A 245 -11.06 0.13 19.44
CA PRO A 245 -10.10 -0.47 18.52
C PRO A 245 -10.69 -0.66 17.12
N ALA A 246 -12.01 -0.84 17.00
CA ALA A 246 -12.68 -1.01 15.71
C ALA A 246 -12.63 0.28 14.89
N GLU A 247 -12.95 1.41 15.52
CA GLU A 247 -12.95 2.74 14.90
C GLU A 247 -11.54 3.17 14.53
N THR A 248 -10.57 2.90 15.42
CA THR A 248 -9.16 3.18 15.16
C THR A 248 -8.63 2.35 13.98
N LEU A 249 -9.01 1.06 13.93
CA LEU A 249 -8.64 0.16 12.86
C LEU A 249 -9.24 0.60 11.52
N GLU A 250 -10.53 0.96 11.50
CA GLU A 250 -11.22 1.42 10.30
C GLU A 250 -10.65 2.75 9.78
N ALA A 251 -10.37 3.70 10.67
CA ALA A 251 -9.75 4.97 10.31
C ALA A 251 -8.33 4.78 9.73
N ALA A 252 -7.52 3.93 10.34
CA ALA A 252 -6.17 3.62 9.85
C ALA A 252 -6.22 2.94 8.48
N ARG A 253 -7.14 1.98 8.29
CA ARG A 253 -7.37 1.33 6.98
C ARG A 253 -7.81 2.34 5.93
N GLY A 254 -8.76 3.22 6.26
CA GLY A 254 -9.24 4.26 5.35
C GLY A 254 -8.13 5.20 4.87
N ALA A 255 -7.25 5.65 5.78
CA ALA A 255 -6.11 6.50 5.44
C ALA A 255 -5.12 5.78 4.49
N ILE A 256 -4.83 4.50 4.75
CA ILE A 256 -3.94 3.70 3.90
C ILE A 256 -4.56 3.47 2.52
N LEU A 257 -5.84 3.09 2.44
CA LEU A 257 -6.56 2.91 1.17
C LEU A 257 -6.44 4.18 0.31
N MET A 258 -6.71 5.36 0.89
CA MET A 258 -6.60 6.64 0.20
C MET A 258 -5.17 6.95 -0.25
N ALA A 259 -4.14 6.57 0.52
CA ALA A 259 -2.74 6.77 0.13
C ALA A 259 -2.36 5.98 -1.14
N TYR A 260 -2.96 4.79 -1.32
CA TYR A 260 -2.86 3.98 -2.53
C TYR A 260 -3.86 4.40 -3.63
N GLY A 261 -4.67 5.43 -3.38
CA GLY A 261 -5.71 5.93 -4.28
C GLY A 261 -6.90 4.97 -4.45
N VAL A 262 -7.08 4.04 -3.51
CA VAL A 262 -8.26 3.19 -3.39
C VAL A 262 -9.25 3.90 -2.47
N LEU A 263 -10.45 4.20 -2.97
CA LEU A 263 -11.46 4.87 -2.14
C LEU A 263 -11.95 3.91 -1.03
N PRO A 264 -12.00 4.35 0.25
CA PRO A 264 -12.48 3.52 1.37
C PRO A 264 -13.89 2.96 1.17
N ALA A 265 -14.71 3.65 0.38
CA ALA A 265 -16.02 3.16 -0.01
C ALA A 265 -15.97 1.78 -0.70
N LEU A 266 -14.88 1.43 -1.38
CA LEU A 266 -14.78 0.15 -2.09
C LEU A 266 -14.83 -1.07 -1.15
N VAL A 267 -14.39 -0.91 0.10
CA VAL A 267 -14.36 -2.00 1.10
C VAL A 267 -15.56 -1.96 2.07
N ASN A 268 -16.44 -0.96 1.94
CA ASN A 268 -17.61 -0.86 2.78
C ASN A 268 -18.67 -1.91 2.37
N PRO A 269 -19.17 -2.74 3.31
CA PRO A 269 -20.16 -3.78 2.99
C PRO A 269 -21.50 -3.23 2.49
N ALA A 270 -21.82 -1.96 2.76
CA ALA A 270 -23.04 -1.29 2.30
C ALA A 270 -22.91 -0.67 0.89
N THR A 271 -21.77 -0.86 0.21
CA THR A 271 -21.50 -0.23 -1.07
C THR A 271 -22.36 -0.77 -2.20
N THR A 272 -22.80 0.13 -3.08
CA THR A 272 -23.65 -0.18 -4.22
C THR A 272 -22.85 -0.25 -5.52
N GLY A 273 -23.36 -0.99 -6.51
CA GLY A 273 -22.71 -1.17 -7.81
C GLY A 273 -22.28 0.14 -8.51
N PRO A 274 -23.08 1.22 -8.53
CA PRO A 274 -22.65 2.51 -9.09
C PRO A 274 -21.41 3.08 -8.42
N LEU A 275 -21.34 3.03 -7.08
CA LEU A 275 -20.20 3.55 -6.33
C LEU A 275 -18.94 2.71 -6.57
N VAL A 276 -19.05 1.39 -6.71
CA VAL A 276 -17.93 0.52 -7.08
C VAL A 276 -17.34 0.93 -8.42
N ARG A 277 -18.18 1.24 -9.42
CA ARG A 277 -17.72 1.67 -10.75
C ARG A 277 -16.99 3.01 -10.71
N GLU A 278 -17.50 3.99 -9.97
CA GLU A 278 -16.82 5.27 -9.82
C GLU A 278 -15.50 5.14 -9.03
N ALA A 279 -15.45 4.29 -8.01
CA ALA A 279 -14.22 4.00 -7.29
C ALA A 279 -13.15 3.32 -8.18
N GLN A 280 -13.57 2.36 -9.02
CA GLN A 280 -12.68 1.74 -10.01
C GLN A 280 -12.21 2.74 -11.06
N ARG A 281 -13.09 3.63 -11.53
CA ARG A 281 -12.75 4.69 -12.48
C ARG A 281 -11.74 5.68 -11.87
N HIS A 282 -11.96 6.09 -10.63
CA HIS A 282 -11.03 6.95 -9.88
C HIS A 282 -9.64 6.33 -9.81
N LEU A 283 -9.55 5.06 -9.39
CA LEU A 283 -8.29 4.33 -9.32
C LEU A 283 -7.60 4.26 -10.70
N ALA A 284 -8.34 3.89 -11.75
CA ALA A 284 -7.77 3.76 -13.09
C ALA A 284 -7.28 5.11 -13.63
N GLN A 285 -8.08 6.18 -13.52
CA GLN A 285 -7.81 7.47 -14.15
C GLN A 285 -6.83 8.34 -13.37
N LEU A 286 -6.93 8.38 -12.04
CA LEU A 286 -6.14 9.33 -11.23
C LEU A 286 -4.89 8.70 -10.62
N VAL A 287 -4.80 7.38 -10.59
CA VAL A 287 -3.69 6.67 -9.94
C VAL A 287 -2.92 5.86 -10.96
N LEU A 288 -3.57 4.90 -11.62
CA LEU A 288 -2.86 3.93 -12.45
C LEU A 288 -2.46 4.52 -13.81
N GLN A 289 -3.33 5.30 -14.46
CA GLN A 289 -3.02 5.87 -15.78
C GLN A 289 -1.84 6.86 -15.72
N PRO A 290 -1.73 7.78 -14.75
CA PRO A 290 -0.55 8.64 -14.64
C PRO A 290 0.74 7.85 -14.44
N ILE A 291 0.71 6.78 -13.65
CA ILE A 291 1.87 5.90 -13.47
C ILE A 291 2.18 5.17 -14.78
N ALA A 292 1.16 4.71 -15.51
CA ALA A 292 1.33 4.08 -16.82
C ALA A 292 1.96 5.02 -17.85
N LEU A 293 1.62 6.31 -17.82
CA LEU A 293 2.25 7.32 -18.67
C LEU A 293 3.73 7.51 -18.32
N LEU A 294 4.09 7.54 -17.03
CA LEU A 294 5.51 7.58 -16.61
C LEU A 294 6.29 6.36 -17.10
N VAL A 295 5.68 5.16 -17.05
CA VAL A 295 6.28 3.93 -17.59
C VAL A 295 6.46 4.05 -19.10
N ALA A 296 5.46 4.58 -19.82
CA ALA A 296 5.49 4.75 -21.26
C ALA A 296 6.54 5.76 -21.72
N ASP A 297 6.70 6.88 -21.01
CA ASP A 297 7.71 7.92 -21.30
C ASP A 297 9.13 7.35 -21.11
N GLU A 298 9.36 6.68 -19.99
CA GLU A 298 10.64 6.05 -19.67
C GLU A 298 10.97 4.93 -20.67
N ALA A 299 10.00 4.11 -21.06
CA ALA A 299 10.17 3.07 -22.06
C ALA A 299 10.43 3.67 -23.45
N THR A 300 9.71 4.73 -23.83
CA THR A 300 9.90 5.43 -25.12
C THR A 300 11.30 6.01 -25.23
N ALA A 301 11.80 6.63 -24.16
CA ALA A 301 13.14 7.20 -24.12
C ALA A 301 14.25 6.16 -24.28
N LYS A 302 14.03 4.92 -23.81
CA LYS A 302 15.07 3.87 -23.72
C LYS A 302 14.99 2.82 -24.82
N LEU A 303 13.80 2.53 -25.33
CA LEU A 303 13.57 1.51 -26.35
C LEU A 303 13.65 2.07 -27.79
N GLY A 304 13.73 3.40 -27.96
CA GLY A 304 13.91 4.04 -29.26
C GLY A 304 12.67 4.02 -30.17
N GLN A 305 11.51 3.62 -29.63
CA GLN A 305 10.22 3.63 -30.32
C GLN A 305 9.13 4.12 -29.36
N THR A 306 8.07 4.73 -29.90
CA THR A 306 6.95 5.23 -29.08
C THR A 306 6.19 4.08 -28.45
N VAL A 307 6.20 4.02 -27.12
CA VAL A 307 5.44 3.07 -26.33
C VAL A 307 4.19 3.77 -25.80
N LYS A 308 3.03 3.12 -25.91
CA LYS A 308 1.78 3.56 -25.29
C LYS A 308 1.28 2.50 -24.31
N LEU A 309 0.85 2.94 -23.14
CA LEU A 309 0.30 2.09 -22.08
C LEU A 309 -1.04 2.65 -21.60
N ASP A 310 -2.11 1.91 -21.83
CA ASP A 310 -3.48 2.29 -21.43
C ASP A 310 -4.04 1.27 -20.43
N VAL A 311 -4.35 1.75 -19.22
CA VAL A 311 -5.01 0.95 -18.17
C VAL A 311 -6.50 1.22 -18.07
N VAL A 312 -6.99 2.32 -18.65
CA VAL A 312 -8.37 2.80 -18.49
C VAL A 312 -9.30 2.03 -19.40
N ARG A 313 -8.99 1.91 -20.70
CA ARG A 313 -9.87 1.24 -21.65
C ARG A 313 -10.16 -0.22 -21.26
N PRO A 314 -9.18 -1.05 -20.89
CA PRO A 314 -9.44 -2.44 -20.50
C PRO A 314 -10.26 -2.54 -19.21
N MET A 315 -10.00 -1.68 -18.23
CA MET A 315 -10.74 -1.67 -16.97
C MET A 315 -12.20 -1.23 -17.15
N GLN A 316 -12.53 -0.43 -18.17
CA GLN A 316 -13.89 0.05 -18.46
C GLN A 316 -14.75 -0.91 -19.30
N ALA A 317 -14.28 -2.14 -19.59
CA ALA A 317 -15.03 -3.09 -20.43
C ALA A 317 -16.44 -3.45 -19.89
N PHE A 318 -16.73 -3.22 -18.61
CA PHE A 318 -18.07 -3.46 -18.06
C PHE A 318 -19.11 -2.38 -18.40
N ASP A 319 -18.73 -1.22 -18.95
CA ASP A 319 -19.63 -0.09 -19.22
C ASP A 319 -20.16 -0.03 -20.66
N HIS A 320 -20.08 -1.14 -21.41
CA HIS A 320 -20.65 -1.20 -22.76
C HIS A 320 -22.14 -0.88 -22.80
N GLY A 321 -22.90 -1.20 -21.75
CA GLY A 321 -24.32 -0.87 -21.64
C GLY A 321 -24.61 0.62 -21.38
N GLY A 322 -23.74 1.33 -20.67
CA GLY A 322 -23.81 2.79 -20.54
C GLY A 322 -23.47 3.47 -21.86
N LYS A 323 -22.38 3.04 -22.49
CA LYS A 323 -21.93 3.52 -23.80
C LYS A 323 -22.98 3.29 -24.90
N ALA A 324 -23.61 2.12 -24.95
CA ALA A 324 -24.68 1.82 -25.92
C ALA A 324 -25.92 2.70 -25.72
N ARG A 325 -26.31 2.97 -24.45
CA ARG A 325 -27.43 3.88 -24.16
C ARG A 325 -27.11 5.32 -24.52
N ALA A 326 -25.91 5.79 -24.19
CA ALA A 326 -25.45 7.13 -24.57
C ALA A 326 -25.44 7.28 -26.10
N PHE A 327 -24.91 6.29 -26.82
CA PHE A 327 -24.93 6.27 -28.28
C PHE A 327 -26.34 6.29 -28.87
N GLY A 328 -27.27 5.50 -28.30
CA GLY A 328 -28.69 5.53 -28.69
C GLY A 328 -29.34 6.91 -28.47
N ALA A 329 -29.06 7.54 -27.33
CA ALA A 329 -29.55 8.89 -27.03
C ALA A 329 -28.96 9.94 -27.99
N MET A 330 -27.68 9.82 -28.37
CA MET A 330 -27.04 10.68 -29.37
C MET A 330 -27.69 10.53 -30.74
N LEU A 331 -27.96 9.30 -31.19
CA LEU A 331 -28.64 9.05 -32.46
C LEU A 331 -30.07 9.62 -32.46
N GLN A 332 -30.79 9.48 -31.36
CA GLN A 332 -32.12 10.06 -31.21
C GLN A 332 -32.07 11.59 -31.23
N ALA A 333 -31.14 12.20 -30.50
CA ALA A 333 -30.92 13.64 -30.51
C ALA A 333 -30.55 14.14 -31.92
N TYR A 334 -29.73 13.40 -32.66
CA TYR A 334 -29.37 13.71 -34.04
C TYR A 334 -30.58 13.64 -34.99
N ALA A 335 -31.44 12.64 -34.82
CA ALA A 335 -32.68 12.52 -35.58
C ALA A 335 -33.62 13.70 -35.31
N THR A 336 -33.81 14.07 -34.05
CA THR A 336 -34.62 15.24 -33.66
C THR A 336 -34.02 16.55 -34.15
N ALA A 337 -32.70 16.72 -34.09
CA ALA A 337 -32.02 17.91 -34.61
C ALA A 337 -32.19 18.05 -36.14
N LYS A 338 -32.13 16.92 -36.87
CA LYS A 338 -32.39 16.88 -38.31
C LYS A 338 -33.86 17.21 -38.64
N GLU A 339 -34.81 16.70 -37.87
CA GLU A 339 -36.24 17.05 -38.01
C GLU A 339 -36.50 18.54 -37.71
N ALA A 340 -35.77 19.12 -36.77
CA ALA A 340 -35.83 20.55 -36.44
C ALA A 340 -35.11 21.46 -37.46
N GLY A 341 -34.46 20.90 -38.48
CA GLY A 341 -33.76 21.65 -39.52
C GLY A 341 -32.45 22.31 -39.08
N LEU A 342 -31.84 21.84 -37.99
CA LEU A 342 -30.50 22.28 -37.57
C LEU A 342 -29.46 21.75 -38.57
N ASP A 343 -28.56 22.62 -39.03
CA ASP A 343 -27.56 22.26 -40.02
C ASP A 343 -26.46 21.35 -39.42
N GLY A 344 -25.81 20.55 -40.28
CA GLY A 344 -24.76 19.63 -39.85
C GLY A 344 -23.53 20.34 -39.27
N ALA A 345 -23.33 21.63 -39.59
CA ALA A 345 -22.25 22.46 -39.08
C ALA A 345 -22.49 22.84 -37.61
N SER A 346 -23.69 23.30 -37.23
CA SER A 346 -24.03 23.59 -35.82
C SER A 346 -23.97 22.35 -34.94
N LEU A 347 -24.23 21.17 -35.53
CA LEU A 347 -24.14 19.89 -34.84
C LEU A 347 -22.69 19.43 -34.63
N GLN A 348 -21.81 19.65 -35.61
CA GLN A 348 -20.37 19.48 -35.46
C GLN A 348 -19.78 20.47 -34.45
N ASP A 349 -20.21 21.73 -34.46
CA ASP A 349 -19.77 22.72 -33.48
C ASP A 349 -20.23 22.35 -32.07
N ALA A 350 -21.46 21.86 -31.90
CA ALA A 350 -21.95 21.34 -30.61
C ALA A 350 -21.19 20.09 -30.14
N MET A 351 -20.83 19.19 -31.07
CA MET A 351 -20.00 18.01 -30.78
C MET A 351 -18.55 18.37 -30.48
N THR A 352 -18.03 19.46 -31.04
CA THR A 352 -16.68 19.97 -30.77
C THR A 352 -16.63 20.76 -29.46
N PHE A 353 -17.72 21.44 -29.12
CA PHE A 353 -17.89 22.16 -27.84
C PHE A 353 -17.96 21.21 -26.64
N ILE A 354 -18.63 20.06 -26.80
CA ILE A 354 -18.57 18.98 -25.83
C ILE A 354 -17.32 18.17 -26.18
N ASP A 355 -16.15 18.61 -25.71
CA ASP A 355 -14.85 18.04 -26.06
C ASP A 355 -14.80 16.51 -25.86
N TRP A 356 -15.09 15.77 -26.94
CA TRP A 356 -14.99 14.32 -27.06
C TRP A 356 -13.71 13.93 -27.82
N GLN A 357 -12.68 14.78 -27.84
CA GLN A 357 -11.43 14.43 -28.51
C GLN A 357 -10.74 13.26 -27.78
N GLU A 358 -10.35 12.27 -28.58
CA GLU A 358 -9.87 10.93 -28.19
C GLU A 358 -8.74 10.89 -27.17
#